data_AF-A0A1H1NPK9-F1
#
_entry.id   AF-A0A1H1NPK9-F1
#
_cell.length_a   1.000
_cell.length_b   1.000
_cell.length_c   1.000
_cell.angle_alpha   90.00
_cell.angle_beta   90.00
_cell.angle_gamma   90.00
#
_symmetry.space_group_name_H-M   'P 1'
#
loop_
_entity.id
_entity.type
_entity.pdbx_description
1 polymer ?
#
loop_
_entity_poly.entity_id
_entity_poly.type
_entity_poly.pdbx_seq_one_letter_code
_entity_poly.pdbx_strand_id
1 'polypeptide(L)' 'MNGGTLAFALGGIICFFIGAYLSATGDLYLGIFFMGVGLFFQVASLARIKAEKKRAAEAAGERNGDNAGR' A
#
# COMPACT_ATOMS: atom_id res chain seq x y z
N MET A 1 -1.31 13.74 3.08
CA MET A 1 -0.91 12.37 2.71
C MET A 1 0.01 11.85 3.78
N ASN A 2 -0.34 10.77 4.48
CA ASN A 2 0.45 10.27 5.60
C ASN A 2 1.79 9.73 5.08
N GLY A 3 2.90 10.36 5.47
CA GLY A 3 4.25 9.90 5.15
C GLY A 3 4.51 8.46 5.61
N GLY A 4 3.77 8.01 6.63
CA GLY A 4 3.78 6.62 7.08
C GLY A 4 3.44 5.62 5.99
N THR A 5 2.51 5.91 5.07
CA THR A 5 2.18 4.93 4.03
C THR A 5 3.17 4.91 2.87
N LEU A 6 3.83 6.04 2.60
CA LEU A 6 4.93 6.07 1.64
C LEU A 6 6.13 5.28 2.17
N ALA A 7 6.45 5.45 3.46
CA ALA A 7 7.48 4.67 4.15
C ALA A 7 7.14 3.16 4.16
N PHE A 8 5.87 2.81 4.35
CA PHE A 8 5.40 1.42 4.32
C PHE A 8 5.48 0.79 2.92
N ALA A 9 5.13 1.55 1.88
CA ALA A 9 5.29 1.11 0.50
C ALA A 9 6.76 0.88 0.14
N LEU A 10 7.65 1.81 0.53
CA LEU A 10 9.10 1.67 0.34
C LEU A 10 9.66 0.46 1.11
N GLY A 11 9.26 0.28 2.37
CA GLY A 11 9.66 -0.86 3.18
C GLY A 11 9.23 -2.19 2.56
N GLY A 12 8.02 -2.25 2.01
CA GLY A 12 7.54 -3.43 1.26
C GLY A 12 8.35 -3.72 0.00
N ILE A 13 8.79 -2.69 -0.74
CA ILE A 13 9.64 -2.85 -1.93
C ILE A 13 11.00 -3.42 -1.52
N ILE A 14 11.63 -2.87 -0.47
CA ILE A 14 12.93 -3.33 0.02
C ILE A 14 12.83 -4.79 0.50
N CYS A 15 11.78 -5.13 1.24
CA CYS A 15 11.53 -6.50 1.71
C CYS A 15 11.29 -7.48 0.55
N PHE A 16 10.60 -7.04 -0.51
CA PHE A 16 10.40 -7.81 -1.73
C PHE A 16 11.71 -8.08 -2.47
N PHE A 17 12.60 -7.08 -2.60
CA PHE A 17 13.91 -7.28 -3.21
C PHE A 17 14.82 -8.22 -2.40
N ILE A 18 14.75 -8.17 -1.06
CA ILE A 18 15.45 -9.12 -0.20
C ILE A 18 14.91 -10.55 -0.41
N GLY A 19 13.58 -10.72 -0.48
CA GLY A 19 12.96 -12.01 -0.79
C GLY A 19 13.33 -12.53 -2.18
N ALA A 20 13.38 -11.65 -3.18
CA ALA A 20 13.82 -11.98 -4.54
C ALA A 20 15.28 -12.44 -4.59
N TYR A 21 16.15 -11.75 -3.85
CA TYR A 21 17.56 -12.13 -3.72
C TYR A 21 17.71 -13.51 -3.07
N LEU A 22 16.98 -13.77 -1.98
CA LEU A 22 16.95 -15.10 -1.35
C LEU A 22 16.45 -16.20 -2.31
N SER A 23 15.40 -15.90 -3.08
CA SER A 23 14.85 -16.80 -4.09
C SER A 23 15.88 -17.16 -5.16
N ALA A 24 16.67 -16.17 -5.60
CA ALA A 24 17.72 -16.36 -6.60
C ALA A 24 18.93 -17.15 -6.07
N THR A 25 19.20 -17.12 -4.76
CA THR A 25 20.33 -17.84 -4.14
C THR A 25 20.08 -19.33 -3.88
N GLY A 26 18.90 -19.85 -4.21
CA GLY A 26 18.61 -21.28 -4.21
C GLY A 26 17.50 -21.72 -3.25
N ASP A 27 17.04 -20.84 -2.34
CA ASP A 27 15.88 -21.11 -1.50
C ASP A 27 14.62 -20.51 -2.12
N LEU A 28 14.15 -21.18 -3.18
CA LEU A 28 13.03 -20.72 -3.99
C LEU A 28 11.76 -20.54 -3.14
N TYR A 29 11.49 -21.49 -2.24
CA TYR A 29 10.31 -21.51 -1.37
C TYR A 29 10.35 -20.37 -0.34
N LEU A 30 11.48 -20.19 0.34
CA LEU A 30 11.61 -19.13 1.35
C LEU A 30 11.57 -17.74 0.70
N GLY A 31 12.19 -17.59 -0.47
CA GLY A 31 12.17 -16.34 -1.24
C GLY A 31 10.79 -15.98 -1.78
N ILE A 32 10.06 -16.94 -2.36
CA ILE A 32 8.68 -16.74 -2.84
C ILE A 32 7.75 -16.41 -1.67
N PHE A 33 7.92 -17.08 -0.52
CA PHE A 33 7.16 -16.77 0.68
C PHE A 33 7.39 -15.32 1.13
N PHE A 34 8.65 -14.88 1.21
CA PHE A 34 8.99 -13.50 1.56
C PHE A 34 8.47 -12.47 0.52
N MET A 35 8.57 -12.77 -0.78
CA MET A 35 7.98 -11.92 -1.83
C MET A 35 6.46 -11.81 -1.69
N GLY A 36 5.77 -12.93 -1.43
CA GLY A 36 4.32 -12.97 -1.25
C GLY A 36 3.84 -12.18 -0.03
N VAL A 37 4.54 -12.33 1.10
CA VAL A 37 4.25 -11.57 2.33
C VAL A 37 4.50 -10.07 2.12
N GLY A 38 5.60 -9.70 1.45
CA GLY A 38 5.91 -8.31 1.12
C GLY A 38 4.85 -7.65 0.24
N LEU A 39 4.38 -8.35 -0.80
CA LEU A 39 3.29 -7.90 -1.68
C LEU A 39 1.96 -7.78 -0.93
N PHE A 40 1.63 -8.75 -0.06
CA PHE A 40 0.42 -8.69 0.74
C PHE A 40 0.40 -7.46 1.65
N PHE A 41 1.54 -7.14 2.27
CA PHE A 41 1.69 -5.96 3.12
C PHE A 41 1.51 -4.66 2.31
N GLN A 42 2.11 -4.58 1.12
CA GLN A 42 1.93 -3.44 0.21
C GLN A 42 0.44 -3.27 -0.20
N VAL A 43 -0.23 -4.36 -0.58
CA VAL A 43 -1.65 -4.34 -0.97
C VAL A 43 -2.55 -3.95 0.20
N ALA A 44 -2.28 -4.46 1.41
CA ALA A 44 -3.04 -4.11 2.62
C ALA A 44 -2.90 -2.62 2.96
N SER A 45 -1.69 -2.06 2.86
CA SER A 45 -1.45 -0.62 3.06
C SER A 45 -2.16 0.23 2.01
N LEU A 46 -2.09 -0.18 0.74
CA LEU A 46 -2.77 0.53 -0.34
C LEU A 46 -4.30 0.45 -0.21
N ALA A 47 -4.84 -0.69 0.23
CA ALA A 47 -6.26 -0.87 0.51
C ALA A 47 -6.74 0.02 1.65
N ARG A 48 -5.93 0.20 2.71
CA ARG A 48 -6.22 1.14 3.80
C ARG A 48 -6.20 2.59 3.32
N ILE A 49 -5.21 3.00 2.53
CA ILE A 49 -5.20 4.33 1.90
C ILE A 49 -6.43 4.50 1.00
N LYS A 50 -6.79 3.49 0.21
CA LYS A 50 -7.91 3.58 -0.72
C LYS A 50 -9.23 3.77 0.02
N ALA A 51 -9.41 3.10 1.15
CA ALA A 51 -10.57 3.28 2.03
C ALA A 51 -10.59 4.69 2.65
N GLU A 52 -9.44 5.19 3.14
CA GLU A 52 -9.33 6.55 3.69
C GLU A 52 -9.52 7.63 2.62
N LYS A 53 -8.95 7.45 1.42
CA LYS A 53 -9.14 8.34 0.28
C LYS A 53 -10.58 8.37 -0.19
N LYS A 54 -11.28 7.22 -0.20
CA LYS A 54 -12.69 7.18 -0.57
C LYS A 54 -13.54 7.99 0.42
N ARG A 55 -13.27 7.85 1.73
CA ARG A 55 -13.91 8.67 2.77
C ARG A 55 -13.58 10.15 2.66
N ALA A 56 -12.32 10.48 2.39
CA ALA A 56 -11.90 11.87 2.17
C ALA A 56 -12.51 12.47 0.89
N ALA A 57 -12.71 11.68 -0.16
CA ALA A 57 -13.35 12.10 -1.40
C ALA A 57 -14.86 12.30 -1.25
N GLU A 58 -15.56 11.44 -0.51
CA GLU A 58 -16.98 11.63 -0.14
C GLU A 58 -17.16 12.93 0.67
N ALA A 59 -16.34 13.13 1.70
CA ALA A 59 -16.38 14.35 2.52
C ALA A 59 -15.97 15.64 1.78
N ALA A 60 -15.21 15.52 0.68
CA ALA A 60 -14.87 16.66 -0.20
C ALA A 60 -15.97 16.92 -1.24
N GLY A 61 -16.66 15.88 -1.72
CA GLY A 61 -17.82 15.99 -2.61
C GLY A 61 -19.02 16.68 -1.95
N GLU A 62 -19.30 16.35 -0.69
CA GLU A 62 -20.39 17.00 0.08
C GLU A 62 -20.17 18.50 0.29
N ARG A 63 -18.92 18.95 0.52
CA ARG A 63 -18.60 20.39 0.64
C ARG A 63 -18.72 21.16 -0.67
N ASN A 64 -18.61 20.48 -1.81
CA ASN A 64 -18.77 21.12 -3.12
C ASN A 64 -20.24 21.21 -3.54
N GLY A 65 -21.07 20.22 -3.16
CA GLY A 65 -22.52 20.25 -3.36
C GLY A 65 -23.24 21.30 -2.49
N ASP A 66 -22.81 21.49 -1.24
CA ASP A 66 -23.37 22.52 -0.33
C ASP A 66 -23.10 23.96 -0.81
N ASN A 67 -21.96 24.19 -1.48
CA ASN A 67 -21.59 25.51 -2.01
C ASN A 67 -22.18 25.80 -3.40
N ALA A 68 -22.78 24.81 -4.06
CA ALA A 68 -23.48 24.98 -5.34
C ALA A 68 -24.99 25.25 -5.17
N GLY A 69 -25.52 25.13 -3.94
CA GLY A 69 -26.92 25.36 -3.58
C GLY A 69 -27.20 26.65 -2.81
N ARG A 70 -26.21 27.54 -2.65
CA ARG A 70 -26.36 28.84 -1.97
C ARG A 70 -26.25 30.01 -2.94
#